data_AF-A0A3L5TR67-F1
#
_entry.id   AF-A0A3L5TR67-F1
#
_cell.length_a   1.000
_cell.length_b   1.000
_cell.length_c   1.000
_cell.angle_alpha   90.00
_cell.angle_beta   90.00
_cell.angle_gamma   90.00
#
_symmetry.space_group_name_H-M   'P 1'
#
loop_
_entity.id
_entity.type
_entity.pdbx_description
1 polymer ?
#
loop_
_entity_poly.entity_id
_entity_poly.type
_entity_poly.pdbx_seq_one_letter_code
_entity_poly.pdbx_strand_id
1 'polypeptide(L)'
;LYDVSQGITLNHSALLEKPDNSPKPFTRAPFIGTFKMKKFDCIVVSVHMKATGLANEDLNRLQEEIDQVPQLIKAIEQQYPGEEDIIMLGDFNLDPQKEDFDVMRKKGFENCVPVGEYTNISNNNLKGSQTYDHIWITSSTKKTFSGYSGVVREGLTSPLIPKGWGWGGVVSDHCPVWTELYTGKDFDTADLTITPDAIKFTLDG
;
A
#
# COMPACT_ATOMS: atom_id res chain seq x y z
N LEU A 1 11.06 -10.32 2.77
CA LEU A 1 11.94 -10.66 3.92
C LEU A 1 11.48 -9.80 5.09
N TYR A 2 11.26 -10.37 6.28
CA TYR A 2 11.00 -9.61 7.52
C TYR A 2 11.96 -10.09 8.61
N ASP A 3 12.31 -9.20 9.54
CA ASP A 3 13.32 -9.47 10.57
C ASP A 3 12.71 -10.18 11.78
N VAL A 4 12.72 -11.52 11.73
CA VAL A 4 12.26 -12.37 12.84
C VAL A 4 13.06 -12.16 14.13
N SER A 5 14.30 -11.68 14.05
CA SER A 5 15.11 -11.41 15.25
C SER A 5 14.59 -10.22 16.06
N GLN A 6 13.79 -9.35 15.44
CA GLN A 6 13.15 -8.21 16.08
C GLN A 6 11.73 -8.51 16.58
N GLY A 7 11.29 -9.78 16.49
CA GLY A 7 9.95 -10.21 16.90
C GLY A 7 8.86 -9.81 15.90
N ILE A 8 9.20 -9.76 14.61
CA ILE A 8 8.24 -9.58 13.51
C ILE A 8 7.85 -10.96 12.97
N THR A 9 6.56 -11.25 12.96
CA THR A 9 5.99 -12.46 12.37
C THR A 9 4.93 -12.11 11.34
N LEU A 10 4.93 -12.82 10.22
CA LEU A 10 3.80 -12.89 9.30
C LEU A 10 2.94 -14.08 9.74
N ASN A 11 1.75 -13.82 10.26
CA ASN A 11 0.87 -14.86 10.81
C ASN A 11 0.06 -15.53 9.69
N HIS A 12 -0.50 -14.73 8.79
CA HIS A 12 -1.28 -15.19 7.65
C HIS A 12 -1.01 -14.30 6.44
N SER A 13 -1.17 -14.87 5.24
CA SER A 13 -1.19 -14.07 4.02
C SER A 13 -2.06 -14.71 2.95
N ALA A 14 -2.74 -13.88 2.17
CA ALA A 14 -3.59 -14.31 1.08
C ALA A 14 -3.55 -13.30 -0.08
N LEU A 15 -3.77 -13.79 -1.30
CA LEU A 15 -4.19 -12.94 -2.40
C LEU A 15 -5.69 -12.66 -2.27
N LEU A 16 -6.13 -11.48 -2.68
CA LEU A 16 -7.55 -11.18 -2.77
C LEU A 16 -8.22 -12.15 -3.76
N GLU A 17 -9.14 -12.97 -3.26
CA GLU A 17 -9.92 -13.90 -4.08
C GLU A 17 -11.21 -13.26 -4.57
N LYS A 18 -11.62 -13.59 -5.80
CA LYS A 18 -12.91 -13.18 -6.37
C LYS A 18 -13.82 -14.39 -6.57
N PRO A 19 -15.15 -14.22 -6.63
CA PRO A 19 -16.04 -15.29 -7.02
C PRO A 19 -15.72 -15.86 -8.41
N ASP A 20 -16.03 -17.13 -8.62
CA ASP A 20 -15.96 -17.75 -9.94
C ASP A 20 -16.90 -17.02 -10.90
N ASN A 21 -16.43 -16.77 -12.13
CA ASN A 21 -17.15 -16.06 -13.19
C ASN A 21 -17.47 -14.56 -12.96
N SER A 22 -16.93 -13.90 -11.92
CA SER A 22 -17.00 -12.43 -11.81
C SER A 22 -15.88 -11.71 -12.59
N PRO A 23 -16.09 -10.46 -13.05
CA PRO A 23 -15.01 -9.60 -13.55
C PRO A 23 -13.90 -9.42 -12.52
N LYS A 24 -12.66 -9.18 -12.97
CA LYS A 24 -11.55 -8.89 -12.06
C LYS A 24 -11.71 -7.47 -11.49
N PRO A 25 -11.86 -7.30 -10.16
CA PRO A 25 -11.95 -5.97 -9.57
C PRO A 25 -10.64 -5.19 -9.79
N PHE A 26 -9.51 -5.87 -9.65
CA PHE A 26 -8.16 -5.32 -9.89
C PHE A 26 -7.42 -6.07 -10.99
N THR A 27 -6.62 -5.36 -11.79
CA THR A 27 -5.71 -5.94 -12.78
C THR A 27 -4.68 -6.82 -12.08
N ARG A 28 -4.21 -6.36 -10.91
CA ARG A 28 -3.33 -7.06 -10.00
C ARG A 28 -4.07 -7.23 -8.68
N ALA A 29 -4.35 -8.47 -8.29
CA ALA A 29 -5.06 -8.74 -7.04
C ALA A 29 -4.24 -8.20 -5.85
N PRO A 30 -4.84 -7.38 -4.96
CA PRO A 30 -4.20 -6.97 -3.72
C PRO A 30 -3.71 -8.18 -2.92
N PHE A 31 -2.54 -8.05 -2.31
CA PHE A 31 -1.96 -9.08 -1.44
C PHE A 31 -2.05 -8.62 0.01
N ILE A 32 -2.56 -9.48 0.88
CA ILE A 32 -2.84 -9.15 2.27
C ILE A 32 -1.99 -10.03 3.16
N GLY A 33 -1.39 -9.44 4.18
CA GLY A 33 -0.66 -10.15 5.22
C GLY A 33 -1.02 -9.60 6.60
N THR A 34 -1.23 -10.49 7.57
CA THR A 34 -1.36 -10.11 8.97
C THR A 34 -0.01 -10.23 9.67
N PHE A 35 0.40 -9.16 10.32
CA PHE A 35 1.70 -9.10 10.97
C PHE A 35 1.51 -8.96 12.48
N LYS A 36 2.41 -9.57 13.25
CA LYS A 36 2.59 -9.27 14.67
C LYS A 36 4.00 -8.79 14.90
N MET A 37 4.10 -7.67 15.59
CA MET A 37 5.32 -6.93 15.89
C MET A 37 5.29 -6.59 17.37
N LYS A 38 5.89 -7.45 18.20
CA LYS A 38 5.83 -7.33 19.68
C LYS A 38 4.38 -7.29 20.18
N LYS A 39 3.88 -6.11 20.59
CA LYS A 39 2.52 -5.93 21.11
C LYS A 39 1.54 -5.39 20.07
N PHE A 40 2.04 -4.97 18.91
CA PHE A 40 1.25 -4.41 17.82
C PHE A 40 1.05 -5.48 16.76
N ASP A 41 -0.19 -5.79 16.42
CA ASP A 41 -0.55 -6.47 15.19
C ASP A 41 -1.25 -5.50 14.24
N CYS A 42 -1.22 -5.86 12.96
CA CYS A 42 -1.85 -5.07 11.92
C CYS A 42 -2.08 -5.90 10.65
N ILE A 43 -2.98 -5.40 9.81
CA ILE A 43 -3.17 -5.87 8.45
C ILE A 43 -2.37 -5.00 7.50
N VAL A 44 -1.49 -5.61 6.70
CA VAL A 44 -0.77 -4.93 5.62
C VAL A 44 -1.33 -5.39 4.28
N VAL A 45 -1.76 -4.44 3.46
CA VAL A 45 -2.35 -4.66 2.13
C VAL A 45 -1.44 -4.03 1.07
N SER A 46 -0.87 -4.85 0.20
CA SER A 46 -0.11 -4.40 -0.96
C SER A 46 -1.03 -4.19 -2.15
N VAL A 47 -1.01 -2.98 -2.72
CA VAL A 47 -1.82 -2.57 -3.88
C VAL A 47 -0.90 -2.06 -4.99
N HIS A 48 -1.23 -2.39 -6.24
CA HIS A 48 -0.61 -1.80 -7.42
C HIS A 48 -1.71 -1.57 -8.47
N MET A 49 -2.23 -0.35 -8.49
CA MET A 49 -3.32 0.07 -9.37
C MET A 49 -2.86 0.20 -10.83
N LYS A 50 -3.80 0.18 -11.75
CA LYS A 50 -3.51 0.36 -13.17
C LYS A 50 -2.97 1.78 -13.45
N ALA A 51 -1.77 1.87 -14.03
CA ALA A 51 -1.25 3.15 -14.55
C ALA A 51 -2.14 3.69 -15.69
N THR A 52 -2.18 5.01 -15.87
CA THR A 52 -3.02 5.66 -16.90
C THR A 52 -2.59 5.35 -18.33
N GLY A 53 -1.41 4.77 -18.53
CA GLY A 53 -0.87 4.40 -19.84
C GLY A 53 -0.43 5.62 -20.66
N LEU A 54 0.09 5.37 -21.86
CA LEU A 54 0.45 6.45 -22.77
C LEU A 54 -0.82 7.13 -23.28
N ALA A 55 -0.84 8.46 -23.30
CA ALA A 55 -2.00 9.24 -23.71
C ALA A 55 -3.30 8.88 -22.96
N ASN A 56 -3.19 8.43 -21.70
CA ASN A 56 -4.33 8.17 -20.81
C ASN A 56 -5.29 7.04 -21.28
N GLU A 57 -4.79 6.10 -22.08
CA GLU A 57 -5.57 4.98 -22.62
C GLU A 57 -6.21 4.07 -21.56
N ASP A 58 -5.61 4.01 -20.36
CA ASP A 58 -6.02 3.12 -19.28
C ASP A 58 -6.75 3.86 -18.13
N LEU A 59 -7.13 5.14 -18.31
CA LEU A 59 -7.83 5.92 -17.29
C LEU A 59 -9.12 5.26 -16.79
N ASN A 60 -9.93 4.70 -17.71
CA ASN A 60 -11.17 4.04 -17.34
C ASN A 60 -10.89 2.83 -16.42
N ARG A 61 -9.83 2.08 -16.72
CA ARG A 61 -9.46 0.91 -15.93
C ARG A 61 -8.92 1.28 -14.57
N LEU A 62 -8.14 2.37 -14.47
CA LEU A 62 -7.73 2.93 -13.19
C LEU A 62 -8.95 3.36 -12.35
N GLN A 63 -9.91 4.08 -12.95
CA GLN A 63 -11.12 4.48 -12.25
C GLN A 63 -11.92 3.28 -11.74
N GLU A 64 -12.10 2.25 -12.57
CA GLU A 64 -12.76 1.01 -12.15
C GLU A 64 -12.10 0.40 -10.92
N GLU A 65 -10.77 0.40 -10.83
CA GLU A 65 -10.02 -0.14 -9.68
C GLU A 65 -10.15 0.74 -8.43
N ILE A 66 -10.14 2.06 -8.60
CA ILE A 66 -10.38 3.03 -7.51
C ILE A 66 -11.77 2.82 -6.92
N ASP A 67 -12.77 2.60 -7.77
CA ASP A 67 -14.15 2.34 -7.36
C ASP A 67 -14.31 1.03 -6.56
N GLN A 68 -13.35 0.10 -6.65
CA GLN A 68 -13.32 -1.14 -5.84
C GLN A 68 -12.67 -0.96 -4.47
N VAL A 69 -11.92 0.12 -4.22
CA VAL A 69 -11.25 0.37 -2.93
C VAL A 69 -12.22 0.33 -1.73
N PRO A 70 -13.44 0.90 -1.79
CA PRO A 70 -14.38 0.83 -0.67
C PRO A 70 -14.82 -0.60 -0.35
N GLN A 71 -14.99 -1.43 -1.39
CA GLN A 71 -15.34 -2.83 -1.24
C GLN A 71 -14.16 -3.64 -0.70
N LEU A 72 -12.93 -3.29 -1.08
CA LEU A 72 -11.72 -3.89 -0.51
C LEU A 72 -11.63 -3.62 0.99
N ILE A 73 -11.81 -2.37 1.42
CA ILE A 73 -11.83 -2.00 2.84
C ILE A 73 -12.92 -2.81 3.57
N LYS A 74 -14.13 -2.87 3.02
CA LYS A 74 -15.24 -3.62 3.61
C LYS A 74 -14.92 -5.12 3.76
N ALA A 75 -14.33 -5.74 2.74
CA ALA A 75 -13.96 -7.15 2.79
C ALA A 75 -12.89 -7.43 3.87
N ILE A 76 -11.97 -6.50 4.09
CA ILE A 76 -10.98 -6.57 5.18
C ILE A 76 -11.67 -6.44 6.54
N GLU A 77 -12.48 -5.40 6.73
CA GLU A 77 -13.25 -5.16 7.96
C GLU A 77 -14.14 -6.38 8.33
N GLN A 78 -14.71 -7.06 7.33
CA GLN A 78 -15.53 -8.26 7.51
C GLN A 78 -14.71 -9.50 7.85
N GLN A 79 -13.55 -9.69 7.23
CA GLN A 79 -12.70 -10.85 7.50
C GLN A 79 -12.00 -10.77 8.86
N TYR A 80 -11.68 -9.55 9.31
CA TYR A 80 -10.95 -9.28 10.54
C TYR A 80 -11.80 -8.39 11.47
N PRO A 81 -12.90 -8.91 12.02
CA PRO A 81 -13.80 -8.11 12.83
C PRO A 81 -13.09 -7.63 14.11
N GLY A 82 -13.13 -6.32 14.34
CA GLY A 82 -12.56 -5.67 15.52
C GLY A 82 -11.11 -5.22 15.37
N GLU A 83 -10.44 -5.62 14.29
CA GLU A 83 -9.13 -5.10 13.91
C GLU A 83 -9.30 -3.72 13.28
N GLU A 84 -8.67 -2.71 13.87
CA GLU A 84 -8.70 -1.33 13.37
C GLU A 84 -7.37 -0.92 12.72
N ASP A 85 -6.32 -1.73 12.86
CA ASP A 85 -4.97 -1.42 12.39
C ASP A 85 -4.69 -1.91 10.96
N ILE A 86 -5.12 -1.12 9.97
CA ILE A 86 -4.96 -1.41 8.54
C ILE A 86 -3.94 -0.46 7.90
N ILE A 87 -2.94 -1.03 7.25
CA ILE A 87 -1.91 -0.35 6.46
C ILE A 87 -2.07 -0.77 5.00
N MET A 88 -2.41 0.15 4.11
CA MET A 88 -2.49 -0.09 2.67
C MET A 88 -1.37 0.64 1.95
N LEU A 89 -0.52 -0.08 1.23
CA LEU A 89 0.69 0.49 0.62
C LEU A 89 0.97 -0.03 -0.79
N GLY A 90 1.69 0.77 -1.56
CA GLY A 90 2.17 0.42 -2.91
C GLY A 90 1.92 1.54 -3.91
N ASP A 91 1.84 1.18 -5.19
CA ASP A 91 1.69 2.13 -6.30
C ASP A 91 0.21 2.35 -6.64
N PHE A 92 -0.30 3.54 -6.33
CA PHE A 92 -1.67 3.94 -6.60
C PHE A 92 -1.81 4.74 -7.90
N ASN A 93 -0.71 5.07 -8.59
CA ASN A 93 -0.66 5.79 -9.85
C ASN A 93 -1.31 7.20 -9.88
N LEU A 94 -1.73 7.74 -8.74
CA LEU A 94 -2.31 9.08 -8.60
C LEU A 94 -1.81 9.77 -7.34
N ASP A 95 -1.75 11.10 -7.35
CA ASP A 95 -1.43 11.91 -6.18
C ASP A 95 -2.44 11.68 -5.04
N PRO A 96 -2.01 11.59 -3.76
CA PRO A 96 -2.89 11.20 -2.69
C PRO A 96 -3.96 12.26 -2.38
N GLN A 97 -3.82 13.50 -2.84
CA GLN A 97 -4.79 14.58 -2.67
C GLN A 97 -5.91 14.56 -3.72
N LYS A 98 -5.83 13.69 -4.73
CA LYS A 98 -6.87 13.52 -5.74
C LYS A 98 -8.19 13.10 -5.10
N GLU A 99 -9.30 13.61 -5.63
CA GLU A 99 -10.67 13.32 -5.16
C GLU A 99 -11.00 11.82 -5.22
N ASP A 100 -10.34 11.09 -6.12
CA ASP A 100 -10.31 9.63 -6.23
C ASP A 100 -10.09 8.92 -4.87
N PHE A 101 -9.26 9.49 -3.99
CA PHE A 101 -8.97 8.96 -2.66
C PHE A 101 -9.80 9.60 -1.53
N ASP A 102 -10.83 10.39 -1.84
CA ASP A 102 -11.74 10.94 -0.82
C ASP A 102 -12.39 9.83 0.00
N VAL A 103 -12.68 8.68 -0.62
CA VAL A 103 -13.31 7.56 0.08
C VAL A 103 -12.40 6.98 1.16
N MET A 104 -11.10 6.87 0.90
CA MET A 104 -10.08 6.48 1.88
C MET A 104 -10.06 7.48 3.04
N ARG A 105 -9.97 8.79 2.72
CA ARG A 105 -9.96 9.85 3.74
C ARG A 105 -11.24 9.88 4.59
N LYS A 106 -12.41 9.72 3.97
CA LYS A 106 -13.71 9.65 4.67
C LYS A 106 -13.81 8.43 5.58
N LYS A 107 -13.13 7.33 5.24
CA LYS A 107 -12.96 6.13 6.07
C LYS A 107 -11.87 6.28 7.15
N GLY A 108 -11.24 7.46 7.27
CA GLY A 108 -10.25 7.74 8.31
C GLY A 108 -8.84 7.25 7.98
N PHE A 109 -8.56 6.92 6.71
CA PHE A 109 -7.20 6.66 6.26
C PHE A 109 -6.45 7.97 6.01
N GLU A 110 -5.17 7.97 6.38
CA GLU A 110 -4.25 9.08 6.17
C GLU A 110 -2.98 8.59 5.48
N ASN A 111 -2.48 9.35 4.50
CA ASN A 111 -1.23 9.01 3.81
C ASN A 111 -0.03 9.47 4.64
N CYS A 112 0.93 8.57 4.84
CA CYS A 112 2.18 8.88 5.52
C CYS A 112 3.18 9.59 4.61
N VAL A 113 3.07 9.50 3.28
CA VAL A 113 4.02 10.17 2.38
C VAL A 113 3.86 11.70 2.49
N PRO A 114 4.93 12.46 2.83
CA PRO A 114 4.83 13.89 3.02
C PRO A 114 4.34 14.63 1.76
N VAL A 115 3.52 15.66 1.97
CA VAL A 115 3.01 16.49 0.86
C VAL A 115 4.18 17.13 0.11
N GLY A 116 4.15 17.02 -1.22
CA GLY A 116 5.18 17.59 -2.11
C GLY A 116 6.40 16.69 -2.34
N GLU A 117 6.46 15.49 -1.73
CA GLU A 117 7.51 14.52 -2.01
C GLU A 117 7.14 13.66 -3.23
N TYR A 118 8.00 13.68 -4.26
CA TYR A 118 7.82 12.83 -5.44
C TYR A 118 8.31 11.40 -5.20
N THR A 119 7.52 10.41 -5.56
CA THR A 119 7.90 9.00 -5.40
C THR A 119 8.39 8.38 -6.70
N ASN A 120 8.32 9.08 -7.83
CA ASN A 120 8.99 8.65 -9.06
C ASN A 120 10.42 9.21 -9.17
N ILE A 121 11.24 8.55 -9.99
CA ILE A 121 12.59 8.98 -10.35
C ILE A 121 12.90 8.56 -11.78
N SER A 122 13.78 9.28 -12.48
CA SER A 122 14.28 8.80 -13.76
C SER A 122 15.71 9.25 -14.02
N ASN A 123 16.33 8.60 -15.01
CA ASN A 123 17.66 8.97 -15.52
C ASN A 123 17.78 10.44 -15.98
N ASN A 124 16.65 11.09 -16.31
CA ASN A 124 16.59 12.47 -16.77
C ASN A 124 16.01 13.43 -15.73
N ASN A 125 15.41 12.91 -14.66
CA ASN A 125 14.86 13.69 -13.56
C ASN A 125 15.02 12.92 -12.24
N LEU A 126 16.16 13.10 -11.58
CA LEU A 126 16.46 12.46 -10.30
C LEU A 126 15.63 13.01 -9.13
N LYS A 127 15.01 14.19 -9.29
CA LYS A 127 14.13 14.78 -8.27
C LYS A 127 12.73 14.19 -8.30
N GLY A 128 12.33 13.57 -9.40
CA GLY A 128 10.95 13.16 -9.61
C GLY A 128 10.03 14.33 -9.96
N SER A 129 8.77 14.00 -10.19
CA SER A 129 7.72 14.94 -10.58
C SER A 129 6.30 14.47 -10.19
N GLN A 130 6.16 13.25 -9.68
CA GLN A 130 4.89 12.61 -9.40
C GLN A 130 4.96 11.83 -8.10
N THR A 131 3.84 11.76 -7.40
CA THR A 131 3.67 11.02 -6.15
C THR A 131 2.65 9.91 -6.39
N TYR A 132 3.14 8.72 -6.76
CA TYR A 132 2.34 7.55 -7.10
C TYR A 132 2.28 6.51 -5.98
N ASP A 133 3.42 6.29 -5.32
CA ASP A 133 3.53 5.36 -4.19
C ASP A 133 3.06 5.98 -2.88
N HIS A 134 2.19 5.28 -2.14
CA HIS A 134 1.61 5.74 -0.87
C HIS A 134 1.71 4.69 0.23
N ILE A 135 1.60 5.15 1.47
CA ILE A 135 1.35 4.32 2.65
C ILE A 135 0.17 4.94 3.37
N TRP A 136 -1.02 4.37 3.21
CA TRP A 136 -2.22 4.77 3.91
C TRP A 136 -2.38 3.98 5.20
N ILE A 137 -2.57 4.69 6.32
CA ILE A 137 -2.81 4.08 7.63
C ILE A 137 -4.16 4.53 8.19
N THR A 138 -4.86 3.65 8.90
CA THR A 138 -6.12 4.01 9.58
C THR A 138 -5.87 4.98 10.74
N SER A 139 -6.95 5.61 11.19
CA SER A 139 -6.93 6.47 12.38
C SER A 139 -6.48 5.73 13.64
N SER A 140 -6.69 4.41 13.75
CA SER A 140 -6.14 3.61 14.85
C SER A 140 -4.62 3.47 14.73
N THR A 141 -4.12 3.10 13.55
CA THR A 141 -2.68 2.92 13.33
C THR A 141 -1.92 4.24 13.45
N LYS A 142 -2.57 5.36 13.15
CA LYS A 142 -1.99 6.68 13.40
C LYS A 142 -1.62 6.92 14.88
N LYS A 143 -2.27 6.25 15.84
CA LYS A 143 -1.90 6.34 17.27
C LYS A 143 -0.51 5.71 17.55
N THR A 144 -0.05 4.80 16.69
CA THR A 144 1.29 4.20 16.76
C THR A 144 2.30 4.87 15.84
N PHE A 145 1.88 5.75 14.92
CA PHE A 145 2.78 6.50 14.03
C PHE A 145 3.74 7.39 14.82
N SER A 146 5.04 7.28 14.55
CA SER A 146 6.06 8.06 15.24
C SER A 146 6.14 9.52 14.77
N GLY A 147 5.50 9.84 13.65
CA GLY A 147 5.62 11.12 12.96
C GLY A 147 6.70 11.12 11.87
N TYR A 148 7.48 10.04 11.73
CA TYR A 148 8.55 9.94 10.74
C TYR A 148 8.17 9.03 9.58
N SER A 149 8.31 9.58 8.39
CA SER A 149 8.08 8.92 7.10
C SER A 149 8.88 9.63 6.02
N GLY A 150 9.00 9.01 4.85
CA GLY A 150 9.65 9.68 3.73
C GLY A 150 9.86 8.83 2.50
N VAL A 151 10.59 9.41 1.55
CA VAL A 151 10.97 8.80 0.28
C VAL A 151 12.48 8.56 0.29
N VAL A 152 12.90 7.32 0.06
CA VAL A 152 14.32 6.98 -0.05
C VAL A 152 14.82 7.43 -1.42
N ARG A 153 15.69 8.43 -1.46
CA ARG A 153 16.30 8.94 -2.71
C ARG A 153 17.78 8.64 -2.85
N GLU A 154 18.45 8.34 -1.74
CA GLU A 154 19.87 8.05 -1.73
C GLU A 154 20.14 6.61 -2.17
N GLY A 155 21.26 6.40 -2.85
CA GLY A 155 21.67 5.06 -3.30
C GLY A 155 20.83 4.44 -4.42
N LEU A 156 19.91 5.21 -5.04
CA LEU A 156 19.06 4.71 -6.12
C LEU A 156 19.74 4.65 -7.50
N THR A 157 21.00 5.08 -7.61
CA THR A 157 21.79 5.00 -8.83
C THR A 157 23.08 4.21 -8.59
N SER A 158 23.57 3.55 -9.63
CA SER A 158 24.85 2.84 -9.56
C SER A 158 25.58 2.92 -10.89
N PRO A 159 26.92 3.09 -10.91
CA PRO A 159 27.74 3.00 -12.12
C PRO A 159 27.61 1.67 -12.85
N LEU A 160 27.02 0.64 -12.25
CA LEU A 160 26.82 -0.68 -12.86
C LEU A 160 25.41 -0.89 -13.41
N ILE A 161 24.51 0.08 -13.24
CA ILE A 161 23.16 0.01 -13.80
C ILE A 161 23.16 0.66 -15.19
N PRO A 162 22.62 0.02 -16.23
CA PRO A 162 22.51 0.60 -17.56
C PRO A 162 21.65 1.88 -17.59
N LYS A 163 22.07 2.86 -18.40
CA LYS A 163 21.35 4.10 -18.71
C LYS A 163 21.32 4.30 -20.23
N GLY A 164 20.40 3.59 -20.90
CA GLY A 164 20.40 3.52 -22.36
C GLY A 164 21.68 2.87 -22.88
N TRP A 165 22.44 3.58 -23.70
CA TRP A 165 23.77 3.15 -24.18
C TRP A 165 24.93 3.46 -23.21
N GLY A 166 24.64 4.07 -22.06
CA GLY A 166 25.61 4.40 -21.01
C GLY A 166 25.41 3.60 -19.72
N TRP A 167 26.13 4.01 -18.68
CA TRP A 167 26.10 3.44 -17.33
C TRP A 167 25.69 4.52 -16.29
N GLY A 168 25.44 4.13 -15.04
CA GLY A 168 25.02 5.08 -14.00
C GLY A 168 23.51 5.25 -13.88
N GLY A 169 22.74 4.24 -14.24
CA GLY A 169 21.28 4.29 -14.26
C GLY A 169 20.63 4.21 -12.88
N VAL A 170 19.33 4.51 -12.84
CA VAL A 170 18.45 4.30 -11.68
C VAL A 170 18.04 2.84 -11.55
N VAL A 171 17.92 2.34 -10.32
CA VAL A 171 17.50 0.95 -10.02
C VAL A 171 16.03 0.67 -10.34
N SER A 172 15.21 1.71 -10.30
CA SER A 172 13.77 1.71 -10.56
C SER A 172 13.35 3.10 -11.02
N ASP A 173 12.21 3.23 -11.67
CA ASP A 173 11.52 4.50 -11.91
C ASP A 173 10.64 4.96 -10.73
N HIS A 174 10.59 4.16 -9.67
CA HIS A 174 9.96 4.47 -8.39
C HIS A 174 10.97 4.45 -7.23
N CYS A 175 10.79 5.37 -6.30
CA CYS A 175 11.54 5.47 -5.05
C CYS A 175 10.81 4.69 -3.95
N PRO A 176 11.53 3.92 -3.11
CA PRO A 176 10.92 3.32 -1.93
C PRO A 176 10.33 4.38 -0.99
N VAL A 177 9.15 4.11 -0.45
CA VAL A 177 8.52 4.90 0.62
C VAL A 177 8.60 4.15 1.94
N TRP A 178 8.71 4.89 3.04
CA TRP A 178 8.76 4.31 4.38
C TRP A 178 7.95 5.14 5.39
N THR A 179 7.52 4.46 6.45
CA THR A 179 6.90 5.05 7.63
C THR A 179 7.40 4.32 8.87
N GLU A 180 7.45 4.98 10.02
CA GLU A 180 7.89 4.40 11.29
C GLU A 180 6.74 4.34 12.30
N LEU A 181 6.56 3.17 12.91
CA LEU A 181 5.50 2.88 13.88
C LEU A 181 6.08 2.35 15.19
N TYR A 182 5.50 2.77 16.31
CA TYR A 182 5.76 2.20 17.63
C TYR A 182 5.01 0.88 17.80
N THR A 183 5.74 -0.18 18.15
CA THR A 183 5.19 -1.55 18.28
C THR A 183 4.95 -1.98 19.73
N GLY A 184 5.09 -1.05 20.67
CA GLY A 184 5.00 -1.30 22.11
C GLY A 184 3.58 -1.22 22.68
N LYS A 185 2.60 -0.86 21.85
CA LYS A 185 1.18 -0.75 22.21
C LYS A 185 0.36 -1.12 20.99
N ASP A 186 -0.80 -1.66 21.28
CA ASP A 186 -1.91 -1.89 20.37
C ASP A 186 -3.15 -1.26 21.04
N PHE A 187 -3.97 -0.62 20.22
CA PHE A 187 -5.10 0.20 20.66
C PHE A 187 -6.45 -0.37 20.28
N ASP A 188 -6.49 -1.44 19.48
CA ASP A 188 -7.71 -2.19 19.27
C ASP A 188 -7.77 -3.42 20.19
N THR A 189 -8.71 -4.31 19.93
CA THR A 189 -8.98 -5.46 20.81
C THR A 189 -8.94 -6.79 20.07
N ALA A 190 -8.68 -6.76 18.76
CA ALA A 190 -8.49 -7.97 17.98
C ALA A 190 -7.12 -8.58 18.30
N ASP A 191 -6.98 -9.87 18.01
CA ASP A 191 -5.67 -10.53 18.07
C ASP A 191 -5.50 -11.31 16.77
N LEU A 192 -4.67 -10.79 15.88
CA LEU A 192 -4.43 -11.38 14.56
C LEU A 192 -3.54 -12.64 14.60
N THR A 193 -3.32 -13.23 15.78
CA THR A 193 -2.67 -14.54 15.92
C THR A 193 -3.58 -15.70 15.50
N ILE A 194 -4.90 -15.49 15.47
CA ILE A 194 -5.85 -16.51 15.01
C ILE A 194 -5.95 -16.45 13.49
N THR A 195 -5.79 -17.58 12.83
CA THR A 195 -5.90 -17.70 11.37
C THR A 195 -7.37 -17.55 10.95
N PRO A 196 -7.75 -16.51 10.20
CA PRO A 196 -9.05 -16.47 9.55
C PRO A 196 -9.04 -17.38 8.31
N ASP A 197 -10.22 -17.71 7.78
CA ASP A 197 -10.34 -18.29 6.44
C ASP A 197 -9.71 -17.35 5.39
N ALA A 198 -9.54 -17.82 4.15
CA ALA A 198 -9.09 -16.97 3.05
C ALA A 198 -9.97 -15.70 2.93
N ILE A 199 -9.35 -14.54 2.72
CA ILE A 199 -10.08 -13.28 2.49
C ILE A 199 -10.78 -13.37 1.14
N LYS A 200 -12.11 -13.49 1.18
CA LYS A 200 -12.94 -13.56 -0.02
C LYS A 200 -13.55 -12.19 -0.28
N PHE A 201 -13.42 -11.72 -1.51
CA PHE A 201 -14.18 -10.57 -1.96
C PHE A 201 -15.62 -11.00 -2.21
N THR A 202 -16.51 -10.74 -1.26
CA THR A 202 -17.95 -10.84 -1.50
C THR A 202 -18.42 -9.53 -2.08
N LEU A 203 -18.63 -9.51 -3.40
CA LEU A 203 -19.45 -8.48 -4.02
C LEU A 203 -20.85 -8.62 -3.43
N ASP A 204 -21.20 -7.76 -2.48
CA ASP A 204 -22.60 -7.62 -2.08
C ASP A 204 -23.35 -7.12 -3.31
N GLY A 205 -24.30 -7.94 -3.79
CA GLY A 205 -25.15 -7.65 -4.94
C GLY A 205 -26.20 -6.58 -4.66
#